data_AF-A0A7Y6X9D6-F1
#
_entry.id   AF-A0A7Y6X9D6-F1
#
_cell.length_a   1.000
_cell.length_b   1.000
_cell.length_c   1.000
_cell.angle_alpha   90.00
_cell.angle_beta   90.00
_cell.angle_gamma   90.00
#
_symmetry.space_group_name_H-M   'P 1'
#
loop_
_entity.id
_entity.type
_entity.pdbx_description
1 polymer ?
#
loop_
_entity_poly.entity_id
_entity_poly.type
_entity_poly.pdbx_seq_one_letter_code
_entity_poly.pdbx_strand_id
1 'polypeptide(L)'
;APTPRPASERPTTTNGATPTNLNDTERVAASTDRAAVQTRTPWISQYDAGQVERAGDKACFRAATAMARQGGATVTDPSRRIQVATNEGPNGITVDRQAAERGRNYIDQQLAAGKPVVVGVNHRSDRNVGNADGITDHFVVITGRGVDQQGRAYYTFNDPATRNQSRGADTNPNNRFYVDENTGGLNRPGPRTGNVVGRQFDVSMIRPNA
;
A
#
# COMPACT_ATOMS: atom_id res chain seq x y z
N ALA A 1 16.56 33.14 -49.96
CA ALA A 1 15.55 33.21 -48.87
C ALA A 1 15.52 31.85 -48.16
N PRO A 2 15.83 31.78 -46.86
CA PRO A 2 15.76 30.52 -46.12
C PRO A 2 14.38 30.33 -45.50
N THR A 3 13.87 29.11 -45.57
CA THR A 3 12.60 28.63 -45.00
C THR A 3 12.65 28.68 -43.45
N PRO A 4 11.56 29.06 -42.76
CA PRO A 4 11.55 29.05 -41.30
C PRO A 4 11.44 27.63 -40.75
N ARG A 5 12.23 27.38 -39.70
CA ARG A 5 12.24 26.15 -38.89
C ARG A 5 10.92 26.04 -38.09
N PRO A 6 10.27 24.86 -38.00
CA PRO A 6 9.10 24.71 -37.16
C PRO A 6 9.48 24.86 -35.68
N ALA A 7 8.61 25.54 -34.93
CA ALA A 7 8.76 25.76 -33.50
C ALA A 7 8.77 24.42 -32.75
N SER A 8 9.76 24.24 -31.88
CA SER A 8 9.84 23.11 -30.96
C SER A 8 8.78 23.32 -29.88
N GLU A 9 7.71 22.53 -29.90
CA GLU A 9 6.74 22.51 -28.81
C GLU A 9 7.42 22.00 -27.54
N ARG A 10 7.34 22.85 -26.50
CA ARG A 10 7.84 22.59 -25.16
C ARG A 10 6.81 21.72 -24.44
N PRO A 11 7.19 20.58 -23.82
CA PRO A 11 6.23 19.77 -23.08
C PRO A 11 5.67 20.59 -21.91
N THR A 12 4.36 20.76 -21.90
CA THR A 12 3.60 21.42 -20.84
C THR A 12 3.76 20.61 -19.56
N THR A 13 4.45 21.17 -18.58
CA THR A 13 4.49 20.65 -17.21
C THR A 13 3.10 20.81 -16.59
N THR A 14 2.38 19.70 -16.41
CA THR A 14 1.15 19.69 -15.61
C THR A 14 1.52 19.81 -14.13
N ASN A 15 1.35 21.03 -13.62
CA ASN A 15 1.38 21.35 -12.21
C ASN A 15 0.31 20.56 -11.44
N GLY A 16 0.73 20.01 -10.30
CA GLY A 16 -0.07 19.88 -9.08
C GLY A 16 -1.52 19.43 -9.22
N ALA A 17 -1.74 18.14 -9.46
CA ALA A 17 -3.00 17.53 -9.07
C ALA A 17 -2.87 17.07 -7.61
N THR A 18 -3.59 17.71 -6.70
CA THR A 18 -4.05 17.05 -5.47
C THR A 18 -5.41 16.43 -5.80
N PRO A 19 -5.55 15.11 -5.96
CA PRO A 19 -6.85 14.51 -6.16
C PRO A 19 -7.37 13.99 -4.81
N THR A 20 -8.33 14.71 -4.24
CA THR A 20 -9.22 14.25 -3.16
C THR A 20 -10.35 13.35 -3.67
N ASN A 21 -10.37 13.00 -4.97
CA ASN A 21 -11.50 12.33 -5.60
C ASN A 21 -11.21 10.82 -5.79
N LEU A 22 -11.83 9.99 -4.94
CA LEU A 22 -11.70 8.53 -4.95
C LEU A 22 -12.37 7.85 -6.16
N ASN A 23 -13.01 8.63 -7.05
CA ASN A 23 -13.80 8.15 -8.18
C ASN A 23 -13.12 8.34 -9.55
N ASP A 24 -11.90 8.86 -9.60
CA ASP A 24 -11.18 9.00 -10.88
C ASP A 24 -10.82 7.62 -11.44
N THR A 25 -11.40 7.32 -12.60
CA THR A 25 -11.33 6.02 -13.30
C THR A 25 -10.58 6.12 -14.64
N GLU A 26 -9.89 7.23 -14.90
CA GLU A 26 -9.02 7.32 -16.06
C GLU A 26 -7.98 6.19 -16.05
N ARG A 27 -7.82 5.54 -17.21
CA ARG A 27 -6.88 4.44 -17.41
C ARG A 27 -5.47 4.96 -17.19
N VAL A 28 -4.92 4.69 -16.01
CA VAL A 28 -3.53 5.02 -15.71
C VAL A 28 -2.63 3.99 -16.41
N ALA A 29 -1.46 4.42 -16.87
CA ALA A 29 -0.45 3.57 -17.55
C ALA A 29 -0.22 2.21 -16.85
N ALA A 30 0.33 1.22 -17.55
CA ALA A 30 0.70 -0.04 -16.93
C ALA A 30 1.62 0.24 -15.71
N SER A 31 1.44 -0.49 -14.60
CA SER A 31 2.23 -0.27 -13.37
C SER A 31 3.74 -0.40 -13.58
N THR A 32 4.15 -1.05 -14.67
CA THR A 32 5.55 -1.25 -15.11
C THR A 32 6.20 0.03 -15.65
N ASP A 33 5.44 1.03 -16.10
CA ASP A 33 5.98 2.23 -16.74
C ASP A 33 6.26 3.36 -15.75
N ARG A 34 5.98 3.14 -14.45
CA ARG A 34 6.13 4.17 -13.42
C ARG A 34 7.52 4.13 -12.79
N ALA A 35 8.13 5.30 -12.67
CA ALA A 35 9.38 5.46 -11.94
C ALA A 35 9.26 4.93 -10.50
N ALA A 36 10.33 4.30 -10.03
CA ALA A 36 10.46 3.88 -8.64
C ALA A 36 10.40 5.09 -7.72
N VAL A 37 9.71 4.94 -6.60
CA VAL A 37 9.52 6.00 -5.60
C VAL A 37 9.62 5.38 -4.21
N GLN A 38 10.27 6.09 -3.29
CA GLN A 38 10.36 5.71 -1.89
C GLN A 38 10.10 6.94 -1.02
N THR A 39 9.20 6.81 -0.05
CA THR A 39 8.92 7.83 0.96
C THR A 39 9.96 7.77 2.08
N ARG A 40 10.05 8.82 2.91
CA ARG A 40 10.93 8.85 4.10
C ARG A 40 10.24 8.31 5.35
N THR A 41 9.28 7.42 5.18
CA THR A 41 8.44 6.91 6.25
C THR A 41 9.24 5.97 7.15
N PRO A 42 9.41 6.28 8.45
CA PRO A 42 10.17 5.42 9.35
C PRO A 42 9.40 4.14 9.65
N TRP A 43 10.14 3.08 9.99
CA TRP A 43 9.57 1.87 10.53
C TRP A 43 9.35 1.99 12.04
N ILE A 44 8.18 1.60 12.53
CA ILE A 44 7.84 1.60 13.96
C ILE A 44 7.23 0.24 14.32
N SER A 45 7.75 -0.39 15.37
CA SER A 45 7.21 -1.63 15.92
C SER A 45 5.89 -1.39 16.64
N GLN A 46 4.91 -2.28 16.48
CA GLN A 46 3.70 -2.25 17.31
C GLN A 46 3.97 -2.50 18.81
N TYR A 47 5.17 -2.92 19.14
CA TYR A 47 5.62 -3.20 20.51
C TYR A 47 6.48 -2.08 21.11
N ASP A 48 6.63 -0.96 20.40
CA ASP A 48 7.35 0.22 20.87
C ASP A 48 6.41 1.12 21.69
N ALA A 49 6.48 1.02 23.01
CA ALA A 49 5.66 1.83 23.92
C ALA A 49 6.03 3.33 23.94
N GLY A 50 7.18 3.71 23.38
CA GLY A 50 7.58 5.11 23.25
C GLY A 50 6.95 5.80 22.04
N GLN A 51 6.56 5.03 21.02
CA GLN A 51 6.00 5.55 19.77
C GLN A 51 4.52 5.16 19.57
N VAL A 52 4.06 4.09 20.22
CA VAL A 52 2.74 3.49 20.01
C VAL A 52 1.97 3.42 21.32
N GLU A 53 0.87 4.17 21.39
CA GLU A 53 -0.06 4.10 22.52
C GLU A 53 -0.60 2.66 22.66
N ARG A 54 -0.62 2.12 23.89
CA ARG A 54 -1.07 0.75 24.15
C ARG A 54 -0.40 -0.27 23.22
N ALA A 55 0.93 -0.16 23.10
CA ALA A 55 1.77 -1.08 22.33
C ALA A 55 1.52 -2.54 22.74
N GLY A 56 1.61 -3.48 21.79
CA GLY A 56 1.32 -4.90 22.01
C GLY A 56 0.70 -5.58 20.79
N ASP A 57 0.20 -6.79 20.97
CA ASP A 57 -0.25 -7.66 19.87
C ASP A 57 -1.43 -7.12 19.04
N LYS A 58 -2.20 -6.17 19.59
CA LYS A 58 -3.36 -5.54 18.93
C LYS A 58 -3.09 -4.11 18.48
N ALA A 59 -1.82 -3.71 18.37
CA ALA A 59 -1.43 -2.32 18.12
C ALA A 59 -0.98 -2.03 16.67
N CYS A 60 -1.09 -3.00 15.74
CA CYS A 60 -0.64 -2.85 14.35
C CYS A 60 -1.23 -1.61 13.66
N PHE A 61 -2.54 -1.34 13.77
CA PHE A 61 -3.15 -0.15 13.18
C PHE A 61 -2.65 1.16 13.80
N ARG A 62 -2.40 1.18 15.11
CA ARG A 62 -1.85 2.36 15.80
C ARG A 62 -0.41 2.62 15.37
N ALA A 63 0.41 1.58 15.26
CA ALA A 63 1.77 1.67 14.74
C ALA A 63 1.79 2.12 13.27
N ALA A 64 0.92 1.56 12.43
CA ALA A 64 0.77 1.97 11.04
C ALA A 64 0.36 3.44 10.90
N THR A 65 -0.56 3.90 11.74
CA THR A 65 -0.97 5.32 11.77
C THR A 65 0.15 6.23 12.29
N ALA A 66 0.93 5.78 13.28
CA ALA A 66 2.10 6.52 13.76
C ALA A 66 3.18 6.67 12.67
N MET A 67 3.48 5.59 11.94
CA MET A 67 4.38 5.62 10.78
C MET A 67 3.86 6.57 9.70
N ALA A 68 2.58 6.46 9.33
CA ALA A 68 1.97 7.33 8.34
C ALA A 68 2.08 8.81 8.74
N ARG A 69 1.80 9.13 10.01
CA ARG A 69 1.94 10.49 10.55
C ARG A 69 3.36 11.02 10.43
N GLN A 70 4.36 10.22 10.78
CA GLN A 70 5.77 10.61 10.64
C GLN A 70 6.21 10.72 9.17
N GLY A 71 5.57 9.97 8.27
CA GLY A 71 5.70 10.10 6.81
C GLY A 71 4.89 11.25 6.19
N GLY A 72 4.23 12.09 6.98
CA GLY A 72 3.48 13.26 6.48
C GLY A 72 2.06 12.96 6.00
N ALA A 73 1.47 11.85 6.45
CA ALA A 73 0.12 11.42 6.10
C ALA A 73 -0.79 11.28 7.33
N THR A 74 -2.06 11.66 7.21
CA THR A 74 -3.08 11.45 8.26
C THR A 74 -4.10 10.46 7.78
N VAL A 75 -4.27 9.32 8.46
CA VAL A 75 -5.16 8.24 8.01
C VAL A 75 -6.63 8.58 8.29
N THR A 76 -7.51 8.37 7.31
CA THR A 76 -8.97 8.58 7.45
C THR A 76 -9.67 7.47 8.22
N ASP A 77 -10.91 7.74 8.65
CA ASP A 77 -11.83 6.78 9.26
C ASP A 77 -12.11 5.55 8.34
N PRO A 78 -12.32 4.34 8.89
CA PRO A 78 -12.61 3.14 8.08
C PRO A 78 -13.84 3.26 7.17
N SER A 79 -14.77 4.19 7.40
CA SER A 79 -15.89 4.47 6.48
C SER A 79 -15.44 4.98 5.11
N ARG A 80 -14.24 5.59 5.01
CA ARG A 80 -13.67 6.11 3.76
C ARG A 80 -12.73 5.11 3.06
N ARG A 81 -12.66 3.86 3.56
CA ARG A 81 -11.77 2.84 3.00
C ARG A 81 -12.13 2.54 1.54
N ILE A 82 -11.12 2.18 0.76
CA ILE A 82 -11.33 1.49 -0.52
C ILE A 82 -11.34 0.00 -0.19
N GLN A 83 -12.51 -0.62 -0.21
CA GLN A 83 -12.66 -2.05 0.06
C GLN A 83 -12.23 -2.85 -1.17
N VAL A 84 -11.15 -3.63 -1.06
CA VAL A 84 -10.61 -4.45 -2.16
C VAL A 84 -11.09 -5.89 -2.07
N ALA A 85 -11.11 -6.46 -0.87
CA ALA A 85 -11.64 -7.80 -0.65
C ALA A 85 -13.17 -7.79 -0.55
N THR A 86 -13.85 -8.65 -1.29
CA THR A 86 -15.31 -8.87 -1.18
C THR A 86 -15.66 -10.09 -0.36
N ASN A 87 -14.72 -11.03 -0.23
CA ASN A 87 -14.89 -12.25 0.56
C ASN A 87 -13.53 -12.83 0.99
N GLU A 88 -13.55 -13.72 1.98
CA GLU A 88 -12.42 -14.53 2.44
C GLU A 88 -12.70 -16.01 2.21
N GLY A 89 -11.69 -16.76 1.82
CA GLY A 89 -11.69 -18.20 1.66
C GLY A 89 -10.39 -18.83 2.17
N PRO A 90 -10.27 -20.17 2.11
CA PRO A 90 -9.15 -20.89 2.72
C PRO A 90 -7.78 -20.50 2.15
N ASN A 91 -7.76 -19.99 0.91
CA ASN A 91 -6.55 -19.63 0.17
C ASN A 91 -6.41 -18.12 -0.07
N GLY A 92 -7.15 -17.29 0.67
CA GLY A 92 -7.04 -15.82 0.59
C GLY A 92 -8.35 -15.12 0.35
N ILE A 93 -8.28 -13.98 -0.30
CA ILE A 93 -9.43 -13.10 -0.54
C ILE A 93 -9.96 -13.22 -1.96
N THR A 94 -11.25 -12.92 -2.13
CA THR A 94 -11.81 -12.55 -3.44
C THR A 94 -11.61 -11.06 -3.65
N VAL A 95 -11.01 -10.67 -4.78
CA VAL A 95 -10.67 -9.28 -5.10
C VAL A 95 -11.74 -8.64 -6.00
N ASP A 96 -12.27 -7.48 -5.60
CA ASP A 96 -12.93 -6.56 -6.51
C ASP A 96 -11.87 -5.86 -7.36
N ARG A 97 -11.81 -6.23 -8.64
CA ARG A 97 -10.82 -5.70 -9.60
C ARG A 97 -10.89 -4.18 -9.74
N GLN A 98 -12.10 -3.60 -9.81
CA GLN A 98 -12.25 -2.16 -9.97
C GLN A 98 -11.78 -1.42 -8.71
N ALA A 99 -12.11 -1.95 -7.52
CA ALA A 99 -11.64 -1.38 -6.27
C ALA A 99 -10.11 -1.53 -6.11
N ALA A 100 -9.55 -2.66 -6.54
CA ALA A 100 -8.11 -2.86 -6.56
C ALA A 100 -7.40 -1.85 -7.47
N GLU A 101 -7.92 -1.64 -8.69
CA GLU A 101 -7.41 -0.63 -9.63
C GLU A 101 -7.48 0.79 -9.03
N ARG A 102 -8.64 1.20 -8.50
CA ARG A 102 -8.78 2.49 -7.80
C ARG A 102 -7.80 2.61 -6.62
N GLY A 103 -7.64 1.56 -5.84
CA GLY A 103 -6.73 1.49 -4.71
C GLY A 103 -5.26 1.67 -5.11
N ARG A 104 -4.81 0.99 -6.16
CA ARG A 104 -3.45 1.14 -6.70
C ARG A 104 -3.22 2.55 -7.24
N ASN A 105 -4.17 3.11 -7.99
CA ASN A 105 -4.08 4.48 -8.48
C ASN A 105 -3.93 5.47 -7.32
N TYR A 106 -4.72 5.29 -6.26
CA TYR A 106 -4.62 6.11 -5.06
C TYR A 106 -3.24 5.99 -4.40
N ILE A 107 -2.75 4.76 -4.19
CA ILE A 107 -1.41 4.51 -3.62
C ILE A 107 -0.34 5.21 -4.46
N ASP A 108 -0.39 5.05 -5.77
CA ASP A 108 0.56 5.64 -6.70
C ASP A 108 0.60 7.17 -6.64
N GLN A 109 -0.56 7.82 -6.50
CA GLN A 109 -0.66 9.27 -6.34
C GLN A 109 -0.07 9.73 -5.00
N GLN A 110 -0.36 9.02 -3.91
CA GLN A 110 0.18 9.36 -2.60
C GLN A 110 1.71 9.20 -2.55
N LEU A 111 2.23 8.11 -3.11
CA LEU A 111 3.67 7.88 -3.20
C LEU A 111 4.36 8.98 -4.02
N ALA A 112 3.77 9.38 -5.17
CA ALA A 112 4.29 10.49 -5.96
C ALA A 112 4.29 11.83 -5.20
N ALA A 113 3.34 12.02 -4.27
CA ALA A 113 3.30 13.15 -3.35
C ALA A 113 4.21 12.97 -2.11
N GLY A 114 5.01 11.91 -2.04
CA GLY A 114 5.91 11.62 -0.92
C GLY A 114 5.21 11.10 0.34
N LYS A 115 3.94 10.70 0.25
CA LYS A 115 3.11 10.25 1.38
C LYS A 115 2.95 8.73 1.40
N PRO A 116 3.13 8.06 2.55
CA PRO A 116 2.82 6.64 2.69
C PRO A 116 1.31 6.40 2.70
N VAL A 117 0.92 5.13 2.56
CA VAL A 117 -0.48 4.70 2.62
C VAL A 117 -0.63 3.50 3.56
N VAL A 118 -1.56 3.60 4.51
CA VAL A 118 -1.92 2.47 5.38
C VAL A 118 -2.84 1.52 4.61
N VAL A 119 -2.56 0.23 4.69
CA VAL A 119 -3.40 -0.82 4.10
C VAL A 119 -3.72 -1.89 5.13
N GLY A 120 -4.94 -2.42 5.03
CA GLY A 120 -5.34 -3.64 5.72
C GLY A 120 -4.95 -4.85 4.89
N VAL A 121 -4.48 -5.90 5.55
CA VAL A 121 -4.18 -7.19 4.92
C VAL A 121 -4.95 -8.30 5.61
N ASN A 122 -5.17 -9.36 4.85
CA ASN A 122 -5.56 -10.67 5.33
C ASN A 122 -4.31 -11.58 5.33
N HIS A 123 -4.02 -12.21 6.46
CA HIS A 123 -2.85 -13.09 6.62
C HIS A 123 -3.17 -14.44 7.27
N ARG A 124 -4.46 -14.71 7.48
CA ARG A 124 -5.02 -15.93 8.08
C ARG A 124 -6.15 -16.45 7.18
N SER A 125 -6.70 -17.61 7.52
CA SER A 125 -7.70 -18.31 6.70
C SER A 125 -9.07 -18.44 7.40
N ASP A 126 -9.24 -17.77 8.55
CA ASP A 126 -10.43 -17.85 9.38
C ASP A 126 -11.10 -16.46 9.47
N ARG A 127 -12.44 -16.42 9.41
CA ARG A 127 -13.22 -15.17 9.39
C ARG A 127 -12.77 -14.18 10.47
N ASN A 128 -12.35 -13.01 10.04
CA ASN A 128 -11.86 -11.96 10.91
C ASN A 128 -12.98 -11.03 11.39
N VAL A 129 -13.61 -11.37 12.52
CA VAL A 129 -14.73 -10.58 13.10
C VAL A 129 -14.34 -9.24 13.75
N GLY A 130 -13.05 -8.90 13.79
CA GLY A 130 -12.55 -7.76 14.58
C GLY A 130 -12.52 -6.42 13.86
N ASN A 131 -12.53 -6.39 12.52
CA ASN A 131 -12.47 -5.17 11.72
C ASN A 131 -13.78 -4.94 10.95
N ALA A 132 -14.05 -3.70 10.58
CA ALA A 132 -15.32 -3.28 9.96
C ALA A 132 -15.67 -4.00 8.64
N ASP A 133 -14.69 -4.61 7.99
CA ASP A 133 -14.85 -5.37 6.75
C ASP A 133 -15.02 -6.88 6.95
N GLY A 134 -14.81 -7.40 8.17
CA GLY A 134 -14.87 -8.83 8.45
C GLY A 134 -13.72 -9.65 7.87
N ILE A 135 -12.69 -9.02 7.28
CA ILE A 135 -11.64 -9.70 6.49
C ILE A 135 -10.23 -9.29 6.93
N THR A 136 -10.00 -8.01 7.23
CA THR A 136 -8.68 -7.53 7.63
C THR A 136 -8.31 -8.05 9.01
N ASP A 137 -7.07 -8.53 9.19
CA ASP A 137 -6.51 -8.95 10.48
C ASP A 137 -5.19 -8.28 10.86
N HIS A 138 -4.57 -7.58 9.92
CA HIS A 138 -3.32 -6.86 10.16
C HIS A 138 -3.24 -5.58 9.33
N PHE A 139 -2.43 -4.63 9.79
CA PHE A 139 -2.21 -3.36 9.11
C PHE A 139 -0.73 -3.11 8.92
N VAL A 140 -0.37 -2.73 7.69
CA VAL A 140 0.99 -2.35 7.28
C VAL A 140 0.95 -1.01 6.55
N VAL A 141 2.12 -0.47 6.23
CA VAL A 141 2.24 0.84 5.58
C VAL A 141 3.01 0.69 4.28
N ILE A 142 2.37 0.96 3.15
CA ILE A 142 3.06 1.06 1.86
C ILE A 142 3.89 2.34 1.83
N THR A 143 5.17 2.20 1.51
CA THR A 143 6.15 3.29 1.58
C THR A 143 6.85 3.57 0.26
N GLY A 144 6.65 2.73 -0.76
CA GLY A 144 7.25 2.94 -2.06
C GLY A 144 6.75 1.96 -3.12
N ARG A 145 7.30 2.10 -4.32
CA ARG A 145 7.05 1.23 -5.46
C ARG A 145 8.29 1.05 -6.32
N GLY A 146 8.32 -0.04 -7.07
CA GLY A 146 9.36 -0.31 -8.05
C GLY A 146 8.99 -1.44 -8.99
N VAL A 147 9.95 -1.82 -9.82
CA VAL A 147 9.87 -2.96 -10.73
C VAL A 147 11.06 -3.86 -10.44
N ASP A 148 10.83 -5.17 -10.35
CA ASP A 148 11.92 -6.12 -10.11
C ASP A 148 12.66 -6.48 -11.41
N GLN A 149 13.71 -7.30 -11.29
CA GLN A 149 14.52 -7.71 -12.45
C GLN A 149 13.74 -8.54 -13.46
N GLN A 150 12.60 -9.12 -13.06
CA GLN A 150 11.71 -9.89 -13.92
C GLN A 150 10.60 -9.01 -14.54
N GLY A 151 10.63 -7.70 -14.33
CA GLY A 151 9.64 -6.77 -14.86
C GLY A 151 8.35 -6.70 -14.04
N ARG A 152 8.28 -7.33 -12.86
CA ARG A 152 7.06 -7.32 -12.03
C ARG A 152 7.01 -6.06 -11.19
N ALA A 153 5.89 -5.36 -11.27
CA ALA A 153 5.62 -4.20 -10.41
C ALA A 153 5.39 -4.64 -8.96
N TYR A 154 5.96 -3.89 -8.02
CA TYR A 154 5.76 -4.12 -6.59
C TYR A 154 5.65 -2.83 -5.80
N TYR A 155 5.07 -2.95 -4.60
CA TYR A 155 5.04 -1.91 -3.57
C TYR A 155 5.83 -2.36 -2.34
N THR A 156 6.71 -1.51 -1.83
CA THR A 156 7.44 -1.76 -0.58
C THR A 156 6.58 -1.37 0.62
N PHE A 157 6.76 -2.05 1.76
CA PHE A 157 5.98 -1.75 2.96
C PHE A 157 6.74 -1.94 4.28
N ASN A 158 6.31 -1.22 5.31
CA ASN A 158 6.70 -1.40 6.69
C ASN A 158 5.65 -2.24 7.44
N ASP A 159 6.08 -3.36 8.02
CA ASP A 159 5.28 -4.26 8.86
C ASP A 159 5.61 -4.07 10.35
N PRO A 160 4.65 -3.61 11.18
CA PRO A 160 4.90 -3.36 12.59
C PRO A 160 4.91 -4.63 13.47
N ALA A 161 4.56 -5.82 12.96
CA ALA A 161 4.35 -7.05 13.74
C ALA A 161 5.63 -7.73 14.28
N THR A 162 6.69 -6.97 14.50
CA THR A 162 7.95 -7.48 15.05
C THR A 162 8.70 -6.39 15.81
N ARG A 163 9.58 -6.80 16.72
CA ARG A 163 10.59 -5.93 17.34
C ARG A 163 11.88 -5.82 16.50
N ASN A 164 12.01 -6.64 15.47
CA ASN A 164 13.20 -6.67 14.62
C ASN A 164 13.00 -5.81 13.36
N GLN A 165 13.61 -4.63 13.34
CA GLN A 165 13.54 -3.70 12.21
C GLN A 165 13.96 -4.32 10.88
N SER A 166 14.99 -5.17 10.84
CA SER A 166 15.43 -5.76 9.56
C SER A 166 14.41 -6.74 8.97
N ARG A 167 13.43 -7.19 9.76
CA ARG A 167 12.32 -8.03 9.30
C ARG A 167 11.08 -7.21 8.95
N GLY A 168 10.84 -6.12 9.68
CA GLY A 168 9.63 -5.30 9.51
C GLY A 168 9.79 -4.14 8.53
N ALA A 169 11.00 -3.62 8.32
CA ALA A 169 11.21 -2.45 7.47
C ALA A 169 11.09 -2.79 5.98
N ASP A 170 10.71 -1.79 5.20
CA ASP A 170 10.63 -1.79 3.73
C ASP A 170 11.96 -2.02 3.02
N THR A 171 13.08 -1.86 3.73
CA THR A 171 14.42 -2.26 3.28
C THR A 171 14.58 -3.78 3.18
N ASN A 172 13.70 -4.56 3.81
CA ASN A 172 13.67 -6.01 3.64
C ASN A 172 13.06 -6.37 2.27
N PRO A 173 13.77 -7.12 1.41
CA PRO A 173 13.25 -7.50 0.08
C PRO A 173 11.99 -8.39 0.13
N ASN A 174 11.68 -9.02 1.27
CA ASN A 174 10.46 -9.78 1.47
C ASN A 174 9.25 -8.90 1.79
N ASN A 175 9.44 -7.61 2.06
CA ASN A 175 8.35 -6.67 2.34
C ASN A 175 7.92 -5.96 1.06
N ARG A 176 7.44 -6.79 0.12
CA ARG A 176 6.96 -6.38 -1.19
C ARG A 176 5.59 -6.98 -1.46
N PHE A 177 4.64 -6.13 -1.86
CA PHE A 177 3.40 -6.55 -2.49
C PHE A 177 3.58 -6.54 -4.00
N TYR A 178 3.44 -7.69 -4.64
CA TYR A 178 3.39 -7.82 -6.09
C TYR A 178 1.97 -7.61 -6.59
N VAL A 179 1.85 -7.01 -7.78
CA VAL A 179 0.57 -6.85 -8.47
C VAL A 179 0.20 -8.16 -9.15
N ASP A 180 -0.98 -8.69 -8.84
CA ASP A 180 -1.60 -9.76 -9.63
C ASP A 180 -2.22 -9.15 -10.90
N GLU A 181 -1.75 -9.55 -12.08
CA GLU A 181 -2.20 -9.01 -13.36
C GLU A 181 -3.65 -9.38 -13.71
N ASN A 182 -4.16 -10.49 -13.17
CA ASN A 182 -5.50 -10.99 -13.42
C ASN A 182 -6.55 -10.29 -12.57
N THR A 183 -6.21 -9.99 -11.32
CA THR A 183 -7.17 -9.42 -10.36
C THR A 183 -6.90 -7.96 -10.05
N GLY A 184 -5.67 -7.49 -10.28
CA GLY A 184 -5.18 -6.22 -9.77
C GLY A 184 -4.88 -6.24 -8.26
N GLY A 185 -5.08 -7.38 -7.59
CA GLY A 185 -4.80 -7.53 -6.18
C GLY A 185 -3.33 -7.27 -5.85
N LEU A 186 -3.06 -6.92 -4.61
CA LEU A 186 -1.71 -6.78 -4.07
C LEU A 186 -1.44 -7.94 -3.14
N ASN A 187 -0.46 -8.77 -3.48
CA ASN A 187 -0.11 -9.97 -2.73
C ASN A 187 1.38 -9.96 -2.34
N ARG A 188 1.65 -10.28 -1.09
CA ARG A 188 2.99 -10.68 -0.64
C ARG A 188 3.00 -12.21 -0.52
N PRO A 189 3.84 -12.92 -1.28
CA PRO A 189 3.90 -14.37 -1.19
C PRO A 189 4.52 -14.82 0.14
N GLY A 190 4.08 -15.98 0.63
CA GLY A 190 4.60 -16.59 1.85
C GLY A 190 3.73 -17.75 2.35
N PRO A 191 4.13 -18.45 3.42
CA PRO A 191 3.28 -19.42 4.09
C PRO A 191 2.07 -18.75 4.75
N ARG A 192 0.96 -19.49 4.91
CA ARG A 192 -0.22 -19.02 5.66
C ARG A 192 -0.03 -19.04 7.19
N THR A 193 0.93 -19.82 7.67
CA THR A 193 1.22 -20.03 9.10
C THR A 193 2.64 -19.58 9.47
N GLY A 194 2.98 -19.60 10.75
CA GLY A 194 4.30 -19.18 11.26
C GLY A 194 4.36 -17.72 11.72
N ASN A 195 5.52 -17.08 11.67
CA ASN A 195 5.69 -15.69 12.12
C ASN A 195 4.97 -14.71 11.18
N VAL A 196 4.21 -13.75 11.71
CA VAL A 196 3.37 -12.81 10.93
C VAL A 196 4.16 -12.10 9.82
N VAL A 197 5.31 -11.51 10.16
CA VAL A 197 6.20 -10.82 9.19
C VAL A 197 6.80 -11.74 8.11
N GLY A 198 6.54 -13.05 8.19
CA GLY A 198 6.93 -14.06 7.21
C GLY A 198 5.77 -14.61 6.40
N ARG A 199 4.50 -14.28 6.71
CA ARG A 199 3.32 -14.90 6.10
C ARG A 199 2.88 -14.28 4.78
N GLN A 200 2.08 -15.01 4.02
CA GLN A 200 1.33 -14.43 2.92
C GLN A 200 0.45 -13.28 3.43
N PHE A 201 0.44 -12.17 2.70
CA PHE A 201 -0.50 -11.07 2.90
C PHE A 201 -1.25 -10.80 1.60
N ASP A 202 -2.57 -10.72 1.71
CA ASP A 202 -3.44 -10.24 0.64
C ASP A 202 -4.03 -8.88 1.06
N VAL A 203 -3.82 -7.81 0.30
CA VAL A 203 -4.36 -6.48 0.65
C VAL A 203 -5.88 -6.49 0.50
N SER A 204 -6.57 -6.35 1.64
CA SER A 204 -8.03 -6.40 1.74
C SER A 204 -8.69 -5.02 1.67
N MET A 205 -7.99 -3.98 2.11
CA MET A 205 -8.47 -2.60 2.02
C MET A 205 -7.32 -1.59 1.98
N ILE A 206 -7.59 -0.43 1.37
CA ILE A 206 -6.74 0.76 1.47
C ILE A 206 -7.41 1.73 2.43
N ARG A 207 -6.62 2.38 3.31
CA ARG A 207 -7.05 3.47 4.19
C ARG A 207 -6.53 4.80 3.64
N PRO A 208 -7.36 5.58 2.94
CA PRO A 208 -6.93 6.85 2.38
C PRO A 208 -6.46 7.82 3.46
N ASN A 209 -5.55 8.69 3.07
CA ASN A 209 -5.13 9.87 3.80
C ASN A 209 -6.19 10.99 3.71
N ALA A 210 -6.26 11.83 4.75
CA ALA A 210 -7.11 13.01 4.85
C ALA A 210 -6.49 14.23 4.16
#